data_AF-A0A535M9E6-F1
#
_entry.id   AF-A0A535M9E6-F1
#
_cell.length_a   1.000
_cell.length_b   1.000
_cell.length_c   1.000
_cell.angle_alpha   90.00
_cell.angle_beta   90.00
_cell.angle_gamma   90.00
#
_symmetry.space_group_name_H-M   'P 1'
#
loop_
_entity.id
_entity.type
_entity.pdbx_description
1 polymer ?
#
loop_
_entity_poly.entity_id
_entity_poly.type
_entity_poly.pdbx_seq_one_letter_code
_entity_poly.pdbx_strand_id
1 'polypeptide(L)'
;MSPISTTQQGIIAEREFMKLLMLGSDGQLEVSAPVTDDERRDLETHIRGQFTSGLIFQVKSTTYLDHRFKARRLSIHFPVAKARLISHPLFWYFFGYLDVAAMGYADPVFPVPSEEVHRHANPQLKGDTWSFNFAPSLEPDADDQWRKYQQATKEVGRYILHVLQNQQLSPTPMLAAGSAKELPPGVIWVSVR
;
A
#
# COMPACT_ATOMS: atom_id res chain seq x y z
N MET A 1 16.34 -23.68 -13.35
CA MET A 1 16.26 -22.21 -13.34
C MET A 1 16.51 -21.74 -11.92
N SER A 2 17.34 -20.72 -11.72
CA SER A 2 17.51 -20.13 -10.39
C SER A 2 16.26 -19.31 -10.03
N PRO A 3 15.75 -19.40 -8.80
CA PRO A 3 14.64 -18.56 -8.36
C PRO A 3 15.05 -17.08 -8.39
N ILE A 4 14.08 -16.18 -8.55
CA ILE A 4 14.32 -14.73 -8.45
C ILE A 4 14.79 -14.38 -7.03
N SER A 5 15.66 -13.38 -6.91
CA SER A 5 16.13 -12.91 -5.61
C SER A 5 15.04 -12.12 -4.87
N THR A 6 15.15 -12.00 -3.55
CA THR A 6 14.22 -11.18 -2.74
C THR A 6 14.17 -9.73 -3.21
N THR A 7 15.31 -9.17 -3.65
CA THR A 7 15.37 -7.81 -4.22
C THR A 7 14.61 -7.72 -5.54
N GLN A 8 14.79 -8.69 -6.45
CA GLN A 8 14.04 -8.74 -7.71
C GLN A 8 12.54 -8.89 -7.45
N GLN A 9 12.16 -9.76 -6.51
CA GLN A 9 10.78 -9.93 -6.09
C GLN A 9 10.17 -8.63 -5.56
N GLY A 10 10.91 -7.89 -4.72
CA GLY A 10 10.47 -6.59 -4.18
C GLY A 10 10.20 -5.58 -5.29
N ILE A 11 11.15 -5.40 -6.21
CA ILE A 11 11.00 -4.47 -7.35
C ILE A 11 9.80 -4.85 -8.22
N ILE A 12 9.64 -6.14 -8.56
CA ILE A 12 8.51 -6.61 -9.36
C ILE A 12 7.18 -6.35 -8.62
N ALA A 13 7.12 -6.69 -7.33
CA ALA A 13 5.96 -6.49 -6.48
C ALA A 13 5.51 -5.02 -6.44
N GLU A 14 6.45 -4.10 -6.24
CA GLU A 14 6.16 -2.66 -6.23
C GLU A 14 5.61 -2.19 -7.58
N ARG A 15 6.24 -2.57 -8.69
CA ARG A 15 5.81 -2.16 -10.04
C ARG A 15 4.46 -2.77 -10.43
N GLU A 16 4.22 -4.02 -10.04
CA GLU A 16 2.91 -4.66 -10.20
C GLU A 16 1.83 -3.93 -9.41
N PHE A 17 2.12 -3.52 -8.17
CA PHE A 17 1.15 -2.75 -7.38
C PHE A 17 0.89 -1.36 -7.98
N MET A 18 1.91 -0.64 -8.48
CA MET A 18 1.72 0.61 -9.22
C MET A 18 0.76 0.43 -10.40
N LYS A 19 0.92 -0.66 -11.17
CA LYS A 19 0.02 -1.01 -12.28
C LYS A 19 -1.42 -1.20 -11.79
N LEU A 20 -1.63 -1.91 -10.68
CA LEU A 20 -2.98 -2.11 -10.11
C LEU A 20 -3.63 -0.79 -9.68
N LEU A 21 -2.88 0.12 -9.07
CA LEU A 21 -3.36 1.44 -8.68
C LEU A 21 -3.78 2.27 -9.90
N MET A 22 -2.92 2.36 -10.91
CA MET A 22 -3.18 3.16 -12.11
C MET A 22 -4.31 2.60 -12.96
N LEU A 23 -4.28 1.31 -13.28
CA LEU A 23 -5.30 0.68 -14.12
C LEU A 23 -6.63 0.55 -13.38
N GLY A 24 -6.62 0.11 -12.11
CA GLY A 24 -7.84 -0.12 -11.33
C GLY A 24 -8.58 1.17 -10.95
N SER A 25 -7.94 2.33 -11.04
CA SER A 25 -8.56 3.64 -10.80
C SER A 25 -8.94 4.38 -12.08
N ASP A 26 -8.79 3.75 -13.25
CA ASP A 26 -8.97 4.38 -14.56
C ASP A 26 -8.09 5.65 -14.72
N GLY A 27 -6.86 5.59 -14.17
CA GLY A 27 -5.89 6.68 -14.18
C GLY A 27 -6.21 7.86 -13.25
N GLN A 28 -7.16 7.73 -12.34
CA GLN A 28 -7.50 8.80 -11.39
C GLN A 28 -6.51 8.94 -10.22
N LEU A 29 -5.67 7.92 -9.99
CA LEU A 29 -4.59 7.98 -9.02
C LEU A 29 -3.28 8.36 -9.70
N GLU A 30 -2.60 9.36 -9.14
CA GLU A 30 -1.19 9.64 -9.41
C GLU A 30 -0.36 8.77 -8.46
N VAL A 31 0.70 8.13 -8.97
CA VAL A 31 1.54 7.21 -8.18
C VAL A 31 3.01 7.58 -8.36
N SER A 32 3.74 7.75 -7.27
CA SER A 32 5.17 8.04 -7.26
C SER A 32 5.92 7.05 -6.36
N ALA A 33 7.22 6.89 -6.64
CA ALA A 33 8.13 6.12 -5.80
C ALA A 33 9.26 7.05 -5.34
N PRO A 34 9.65 7.04 -4.05
CA PRO A 34 10.77 7.84 -3.60
C PRO A 34 12.08 7.29 -4.19
N VAL A 35 13.05 8.19 -4.39
CA VAL A 35 14.38 7.83 -4.91
C VAL A 35 15.26 7.20 -3.84
N THR A 36 15.03 7.55 -2.56
CA THR A 36 15.74 6.99 -1.40
C THR A 36 14.80 6.18 -0.52
N ASP A 37 15.36 5.20 0.19
CA ASP A 37 14.63 4.25 1.05
C ASP A 37 14.83 4.53 2.55
N ASP A 38 15.20 5.77 2.91
CA ASP A 38 15.50 6.10 4.31
C ASP A 38 14.26 5.95 5.21
N GLU A 39 13.08 6.15 4.64
CA GLU A 39 11.79 6.15 5.33
C GLU A 39 10.98 4.86 5.12
N ARG A 40 11.52 3.87 4.39
CA ARG A 40 10.84 2.58 4.11
C ARG A 40 9.47 2.73 3.44
N ARG A 41 9.34 3.78 2.64
CA ARG A 41 8.17 4.06 1.82
C ARG A 41 8.47 3.53 0.44
N ASP A 42 7.68 2.59 -0.04
CA ASP A 42 7.91 2.05 -1.38
C ASP A 42 7.18 2.91 -2.42
N LEU A 43 5.99 3.40 -2.09
CA LEU A 43 5.15 4.19 -2.98
C LEU A 43 4.37 5.27 -2.23
N GLU A 44 4.02 6.33 -2.94
CA GLU A 44 3.03 7.33 -2.53
C GLU A 44 1.98 7.47 -3.63
N THR A 45 0.72 7.71 -3.24
CA THR A 45 -0.36 7.96 -4.20
C THR A 45 -1.38 8.96 -3.69
N HIS A 46 -1.89 9.79 -4.59
CA HIS A 46 -2.93 10.77 -4.32
C HIS A 46 -3.90 10.86 -5.52
N ILE A 47 -5.02 11.55 -5.33
CA ILE A 47 -5.97 11.78 -6.43
C ILE A 47 -5.34 12.76 -7.43
N ARG A 48 -5.19 12.31 -8.67
CA ARG A 48 -4.54 13.08 -9.74
C ARG A 48 -5.20 14.44 -9.92
N GLY A 49 -4.36 15.48 -10.03
CA GLY A 49 -4.81 16.87 -10.22
C GLY A 49 -5.26 17.56 -8.93
N GLN A 50 -5.18 16.89 -7.78
CA GLN A 50 -5.45 17.47 -6.47
C GLN A 50 -4.16 17.59 -5.66
N PHE A 51 -3.95 18.74 -5.03
CA PHE A 51 -2.82 18.95 -4.13
C PHE A 51 -3.25 18.64 -2.70
N THR A 52 -3.32 17.35 -2.36
CA THR A 52 -3.75 16.86 -1.04
C THR A 52 -2.78 15.84 -0.48
N SER A 53 -2.88 15.55 0.82
CA SER A 53 -2.19 14.40 1.41
C SER A 53 -2.57 13.11 0.68
N GLY A 54 -1.56 12.32 0.31
CA GLY A 54 -1.71 11.00 -0.28
C GLY A 54 -1.62 9.87 0.74
N LEU A 55 -1.81 8.64 0.26
CA LEU A 55 -1.45 7.44 0.99
C LEU A 55 -0.02 7.04 0.66
N ILE A 56 0.70 6.61 1.68
CA ILE A 56 2.04 6.05 1.60
C ILE A 56 1.91 4.54 1.78
N PHE A 57 2.60 3.77 0.95
CA PHE A 57 2.57 2.31 0.98
C PHE A 57 3.94 1.69 1.24
N GLN A 58 3.92 0.64 2.05
CA GLN A 58 4.96 -0.39 2.06
C GLN A 58 4.39 -1.66 1.42
N VAL A 59 5.06 -2.14 0.38
CA VAL A 59 4.75 -3.35 -0.36
C VAL A 59 5.49 -4.53 0.25
N LYS A 60 4.75 -5.63 0.42
CA LYS A 60 5.29 -6.92 0.86
C LYS A 60 4.63 -8.03 0.05
N SER A 61 5.43 -9.00 -0.38
CA SER A 61 4.94 -10.11 -1.19
C SER A 61 5.58 -11.43 -0.79
N THR A 62 4.96 -12.52 -1.21
CA THR A 62 5.54 -13.87 -1.18
C THR A 62 5.33 -14.51 -2.54
N THR A 63 6.25 -15.38 -2.95
CA THR A 63 6.15 -16.23 -4.15
C THR A 63 5.75 -17.67 -3.83
N TYR A 64 5.43 -17.94 -2.56
CA TYR A 64 4.93 -19.23 -2.09
C TYR A 64 3.76 -19.04 -1.12
N LEU A 65 2.93 -20.08 -1.00
CA LEU A 65 1.78 -20.12 -0.11
C LEU A 65 2.01 -21.16 0.99
N ASP A 66 1.52 -20.86 2.20
CA ASP A 66 1.40 -21.86 3.25
C ASP A 66 0.10 -22.65 3.04
N HIS A 67 0.17 -23.96 3.24
CA HIS A 67 -0.96 -24.87 3.10
C HIS A 67 -1.28 -25.45 4.46
N ARG A 68 -2.36 -24.95 5.09
CA ARG A 68 -2.94 -25.59 6.28
C ARG A 68 -4.13 -26.43 5.84
N PHE A 69 -3.91 -27.74 5.81
CA PHE A 69 -4.84 -28.69 5.17
C PHE A 69 -5.07 -28.31 3.70
N LYS A 70 -6.32 -28.01 3.32
CA LYS A 70 -6.68 -27.60 1.95
C LYS A 70 -6.70 -26.07 1.74
N ALA A 71 -6.63 -25.28 2.82
CA ALA A 71 -6.74 -23.83 2.73
C ALA A 71 -5.39 -23.20 2.39
N ARG A 72 -5.39 -22.30 1.40
CA ARG A 72 -4.21 -21.53 1.01
C ARG A 72 -4.10 -20.29 1.89
N ARG A 73 -2.90 -20.01 2.39
CA ARG A 73 -2.61 -18.83 3.21
C ARG A 73 -1.39 -18.10 2.70
N LEU A 74 -1.41 -16.78 2.84
CA LEU A 74 -0.16 -16.03 2.82
C LEU A 74 0.61 -16.31 4.12
N SER A 75 1.92 -16.16 4.07
CA SER A 75 2.76 -16.09 5.25
C SER A 75 3.92 -15.15 4.94
N ILE A 76 3.78 -13.89 5.34
CA ILE A 76 4.73 -12.83 5.04
C ILE A 76 5.32 -12.35 6.35
N HIS A 77 6.57 -12.75 6.59
CA HIS A 77 7.35 -12.34 7.74
C HIS A 77 8.17 -11.10 7.42
N PHE A 78 8.14 -10.10 8.29
CA PHE A 78 8.98 -8.92 8.13
C PHE A 78 9.41 -8.31 9.47
N PRO A 79 10.70 -7.95 9.62
CA PRO A 79 11.20 -7.25 10.78
C PRO A 79 11.15 -5.72 10.62
N VAL A 80 10.92 -5.03 11.73
CA VAL A 80 10.95 -3.57 11.83
C VAL A 80 11.68 -3.16 13.11
N ALA A 81 12.76 -2.39 12.99
CA ALA A 81 13.43 -1.81 14.14
C ALA A 81 12.44 -0.93 14.91
N LYS A 82 12.40 -1.04 16.24
CA LYS A 82 11.46 -0.33 17.12
C LYS A 82 11.48 1.18 16.89
N ALA A 83 12.68 1.76 16.72
CA ALA A 83 12.86 3.19 16.45
C ALA A 83 12.34 3.65 15.07
N ARG A 84 12.03 2.72 14.17
CA ARG A 84 11.54 2.97 12.81
C ARG A 84 10.11 2.48 12.57
N LEU A 85 9.42 2.01 13.62
CA LEU A 85 8.03 1.57 13.49
C LEU A 85 7.12 2.80 13.48
N ILE A 86 6.50 3.08 12.34
CA ILE A 86 5.56 4.18 12.16
C ILE A 86 4.17 3.58 11.98
N SER A 87 3.22 3.93 12.84
CA SER A 87 1.78 3.64 12.65
C SER A 87 1.08 4.97 12.36
N HIS A 88 0.44 5.10 11.20
CA HIS A 88 -0.18 6.35 10.80
C HIS A 88 -1.40 6.10 9.88
N PRO A 89 -2.48 6.91 9.95
CA PRO A 89 -3.66 6.74 9.08
C PRO A 89 -3.39 6.83 7.58
N LEU A 90 -2.34 7.58 7.19
CA LEU A 90 -1.89 7.70 5.80
C LEU A 90 -0.86 6.63 5.40
N PHE A 91 -0.37 5.83 6.34
CA PHE A 91 0.61 4.77 6.05
C PHE A 91 -0.08 3.41 5.99
N TRP A 92 0.08 2.73 4.86
CA TRP A 92 -0.61 1.50 4.52
C TRP A 92 0.40 0.44 4.08
N TYR A 93 -0.01 -0.81 4.18
CA TYR A 93 0.68 -1.93 3.59
C TYR A 93 -0.10 -2.49 2.42
N PHE A 94 0.60 -2.99 1.42
CA PHE A 94 0.03 -3.85 0.39
C PHE A 94 0.67 -5.23 0.48
N PHE A 95 -0.16 -6.26 0.70
CA PHE A 95 0.27 -7.65 0.72
C PHE A 95 -0.33 -8.43 -0.44
N GLY A 96 0.45 -9.31 -1.05
CA GLY A 96 -0.04 -10.20 -2.10
C GLY A 96 0.83 -11.42 -2.37
N TYR A 97 0.20 -12.44 -2.95
CA TYR A 97 0.89 -13.57 -3.54
C TYR A 97 1.32 -13.22 -4.96
N LEU A 98 2.64 -13.13 -5.19
CA LEU A 98 3.21 -12.93 -6.52
C LEU A 98 3.35 -14.29 -7.20
N ASP A 99 2.42 -14.61 -8.08
CA ASP A 99 2.45 -15.83 -8.88
C ASP A 99 3.44 -15.64 -10.03
N VAL A 100 4.61 -16.26 -9.88
CA VAL A 100 5.71 -16.18 -10.84
C VAL A 100 5.34 -16.82 -12.17
N ALA A 101 4.48 -17.84 -12.18
CA ALA A 101 4.05 -18.50 -13.41
C ALA A 101 3.04 -17.63 -14.18
N ALA A 102 2.12 -16.98 -13.46
CA ALA A 102 1.18 -16.02 -14.04
C ALA A 102 1.78 -14.63 -14.30
N MET A 103 3.02 -14.38 -13.85
CA MET A 103 3.73 -13.11 -13.97
C MET A 103 2.98 -11.92 -13.36
N GLY A 104 2.35 -12.12 -12.19
CA GLY A 104 1.60 -11.05 -11.53
C GLY A 104 1.05 -11.46 -10.17
N TYR A 105 0.36 -10.52 -9.52
CA TYR A 105 -0.37 -10.84 -8.29
C TYR A 105 -1.58 -11.72 -8.60
N ALA A 106 -1.78 -12.75 -7.77
CA ALA A 106 -3.01 -13.53 -7.78
C ALA A 106 -4.04 -12.93 -6.82
N ASP A 107 -5.33 -13.16 -7.12
CA ASP A 107 -6.42 -12.81 -6.22
C ASP A 107 -6.49 -13.80 -5.02
N PRO A 108 -6.88 -13.32 -3.82
CA PRO A 108 -7.01 -11.91 -3.42
C PRO A 108 -5.68 -11.25 -2.99
N VAL A 109 -5.67 -9.92 -2.97
CA VAL A 109 -4.62 -9.07 -2.39
C VAL A 109 -5.17 -8.23 -1.23
N PHE A 110 -4.28 -7.62 -0.43
CA PHE A 110 -4.66 -6.99 0.84
C PHE A 110 -4.00 -5.61 1.01
N PRO A 111 -4.68 -4.52 0.58
CA PRO A 111 -4.38 -3.17 1.05
C PRO A 111 -4.89 -2.97 2.49
N VAL A 112 -3.99 -2.78 3.45
CA VAL A 112 -4.32 -2.74 4.90
C VAL A 112 -3.69 -1.51 5.58
N PRO A 113 -4.42 -0.75 6.42
CA PRO A 113 -3.84 0.32 7.22
C PRO A 113 -2.71 -0.17 8.13
N SER A 114 -1.64 0.62 8.28
CA SER A 114 -0.48 0.24 9.12
C SER A 114 -0.84 -0.05 10.57
N GLU A 115 -1.79 0.71 11.13
CA GLU A 115 -2.27 0.50 12.51
C GLU A 115 -2.87 -0.89 12.70
N GLU A 116 -3.61 -1.39 11.71
CA GLU A 116 -4.25 -2.70 11.74
C GLU A 116 -3.21 -3.81 11.61
N VAL A 117 -2.23 -3.62 10.71
CA VAL A 117 -1.10 -4.54 10.57
C VAL A 117 -0.32 -4.64 11.88
N HIS A 118 0.09 -3.51 12.45
CA HIS A 118 0.93 -3.51 13.64
C HIS A 118 0.22 -4.05 14.88
N ARG A 119 -1.11 -3.93 14.94
CA ARG A 119 -1.92 -4.50 16.02
C ARG A 119 -2.15 -6.01 15.86
N HIS A 120 -2.34 -6.48 14.62
CA HIS A 120 -2.94 -7.79 14.39
C HIS A 120 -2.08 -8.81 13.62
N ALA A 121 -0.96 -8.40 12.99
CA ALA A 121 -0.05 -9.29 12.25
C ALA A 121 0.93 -10.04 13.16
N ASN A 122 0.40 -10.71 14.21
CA ASN A 122 1.15 -11.46 15.21
C ASN A 122 2.46 -10.76 15.66
N PRO A 123 2.37 -9.55 16.23
CA PRO A 123 3.53 -8.75 16.57
C PRO A 123 4.33 -9.37 17.72
N GLN A 124 5.64 -9.50 17.56
CA GLN A 124 6.55 -9.99 18.60
C GLN A 124 7.77 -9.06 18.72
N LEU A 125 8.00 -8.51 19.90
CA LEU A 125 9.19 -7.71 20.17
C LEU A 125 10.33 -8.61 20.68
N LYS A 126 11.48 -8.58 19.98
CA LYS A 126 12.71 -9.28 20.40
C LYS A 126 13.86 -8.27 20.40
N GLY A 127 14.35 -7.91 21.58
CA GLY A 127 15.27 -6.78 21.74
C GLY A 127 14.64 -5.49 21.18
N ASP A 128 15.34 -4.80 20.30
CA ASP A 128 14.87 -3.57 19.65
C ASP A 128 14.24 -3.79 18.27
N THR A 129 13.79 -5.01 17.95
CA THR A 129 13.17 -5.33 16.67
C THR A 129 11.80 -5.98 16.87
N TRP A 130 10.79 -5.38 16.25
CA TRP A 130 9.49 -6.01 16.05
C TRP A 130 9.57 -7.00 14.90
N SER A 131 9.01 -8.20 15.12
CA SER A 131 8.78 -9.21 14.11
C SER A 131 7.29 -9.34 13.90
N PHE A 132 6.84 -9.20 12.65
CA PHE A 132 5.44 -9.39 12.27
C PHE A 132 5.30 -10.63 11.38
N ASN A 133 4.13 -11.24 11.43
CA ASN A 133 3.70 -12.24 10.46
C ASN A 133 2.29 -11.91 9.97
N PHE A 134 2.19 -11.49 8.71
CA PHE A 134 0.91 -11.30 8.05
C PHE A 134 0.52 -12.59 7.33
N ALA A 135 -0.50 -13.27 7.85
CA ALA A 135 -0.88 -14.60 7.40
C ALA A 135 -2.40 -14.77 7.18
N PRO A 136 -3.04 -13.97 6.30
CA PRO A 136 -4.43 -14.17 5.93
C PRO A 136 -4.65 -15.47 5.14
N SER A 137 -5.88 -15.96 5.21
CA SER A 137 -6.43 -16.93 4.29
C SER A 137 -6.70 -16.28 2.92
N LEU A 138 -6.49 -17.04 1.86
CA LEU A 138 -6.86 -16.66 0.49
C LEU A 138 -8.24 -17.16 0.08
N GLU A 139 -8.91 -17.94 0.95
CA GLU A 139 -10.23 -18.49 0.65
C GLU A 139 -11.33 -17.41 0.79
N PRO A 140 -12.29 -17.29 -0.15
CA PRO A 140 -13.29 -16.20 -0.16
C PRO A 140 -14.25 -16.19 1.03
N ASP A 141 -14.49 -17.35 1.62
CA ASP A 141 -15.37 -17.59 2.76
C ASP A 141 -14.61 -17.66 4.09
N ALA A 142 -13.30 -17.42 4.09
CA ALA A 142 -12.50 -17.45 5.30
C ALA A 142 -12.95 -16.37 6.28
N ASP A 143 -13.36 -16.80 7.47
CA ASP A 143 -13.70 -15.92 8.58
C ASP A 143 -12.44 -15.53 9.37
N ASP A 144 -11.54 -14.81 8.71
CA ASP A 144 -10.41 -14.18 9.39
C ASP A 144 -10.53 -12.65 9.42
N GLN A 145 -9.79 -12.04 10.35
CA GLN A 145 -9.82 -10.59 10.58
C GLN A 145 -9.39 -9.75 9.36
N TRP A 146 -8.70 -10.37 8.39
CA TRP A 146 -8.17 -9.71 7.20
C TRP A 146 -9.16 -9.73 6.04
N ARG A 147 -10.22 -10.54 6.12
CA ARG A 147 -11.27 -10.65 5.10
C ARG A 147 -11.83 -9.30 4.67
N LYS A 148 -12.01 -8.36 5.60
CA LYS A 148 -12.50 -6.99 5.31
C LYS A 148 -11.57 -6.17 4.40
N TYR A 149 -10.32 -6.57 4.26
CA TYR A 149 -9.31 -5.93 3.40
C TYR A 149 -9.01 -6.73 2.13
N GLN A 150 -9.65 -7.89 1.92
CA GLN A 150 -9.47 -8.66 0.69
C GLN A 150 -10.01 -7.87 -0.50
N GLN A 151 -9.17 -7.70 -1.51
CA GLN A 151 -9.53 -7.09 -2.78
C GLN A 151 -9.13 -8.03 -3.92
N ALA A 152 -9.95 -8.09 -4.96
CA ALA A 152 -9.48 -8.57 -6.26
C ALA A 152 -8.48 -7.54 -6.81
N THR A 153 -7.43 -8.00 -7.47
CA THR A 153 -6.37 -7.16 -8.07
C THR A 153 -6.94 -6.05 -8.94
N LYS A 154 -7.96 -6.34 -9.74
CA LYS A 154 -8.65 -5.36 -10.61
C LYS A 154 -9.39 -4.25 -9.86
N GLU A 155 -9.77 -4.48 -8.59
CA GLU A 155 -10.55 -3.55 -7.77
C GLU A 155 -9.66 -2.65 -6.90
N VAL A 156 -8.37 -2.96 -6.79
CA VAL A 156 -7.43 -2.27 -5.89
C VAL A 156 -7.40 -0.75 -6.12
N GLY A 157 -7.25 -0.31 -7.37
CA GLY A 157 -7.20 1.13 -7.67
C GLY A 157 -8.49 1.87 -7.28
N ARG A 158 -9.66 1.29 -7.58
CA ARG A 158 -10.97 1.83 -7.20
C ARG A 158 -11.15 1.87 -5.68
N TYR A 159 -10.73 0.81 -4.99
CA TYR A 159 -10.78 0.73 -3.53
C TYR A 159 -9.94 1.83 -2.88
N ILE A 160 -8.69 2.01 -3.30
CA ILE A 160 -7.79 3.04 -2.77
C ILE A 160 -8.28 4.47 -3.10
N LEU A 161 -8.80 4.68 -4.30
CA LEU A 161 -9.44 5.95 -4.67
C LEU A 161 -10.59 6.29 -3.71
N HIS A 162 -11.45 5.33 -3.41
CA HIS A 162 -12.56 5.51 -2.48
C HIS A 162 -12.08 5.82 -1.05
N VAL A 163 -11.01 5.15 -0.58
CA VAL A 163 -10.38 5.46 0.71
C VAL A 163 -9.91 6.93 0.77
N LEU A 164 -9.19 7.39 -0.26
CA LEU A 164 -8.70 8.77 -0.34
C LEU A 164 -9.85 9.79 -0.37
N GLN A 165 -10.89 9.54 -1.17
CA GLN A 165 -12.07 10.41 -1.24
C GLN A 165 -12.77 10.54 0.12
N ASN A 166 -12.91 9.44 0.86
CA ASN A 166 -13.54 9.45 2.18
C ASN A 166 -12.69 10.19 3.23
N GLN A 167 -11.36 10.16 3.11
CA GLN A 167 -10.46 10.91 4.00
C GLN A 167 -10.55 12.43 3.73
N GLN A 168 -10.66 12.85 2.46
CA GLN A 168 -10.78 14.25 2.07
C GLN A 168 -12.09 14.94 2.49
N LEU A 169 -13.13 14.17 2.81
CA LEU A 169 -14.36 14.72 3.40
C LEU A 169 -14.14 15.27 4.83
N SER A 170 -12.94 15.08 5.40
CA SER A 170 -12.50 15.78 6.62
C SER A 170 -11.87 17.14 6.24
N PRO A 171 -12.17 18.23 6.97
CA PRO A 171 -12.08 19.61 6.47
C PRO A 171 -10.63 20.08 6.30
N THR A 172 -9.98 19.71 5.20
CA THR A 172 -8.73 20.31 4.73
C THR A 172 -9.05 21.04 3.43
N PRO A 173 -8.73 22.34 3.28
CA PRO A 173 -9.07 23.08 2.08
C PRO A 173 -8.38 22.47 0.85
N MET A 174 -9.17 21.99 -0.10
CA MET A 174 -8.70 21.51 -1.40
C MET A 174 -8.13 22.67 -2.21
N LEU A 175 -6.85 22.57 -2.60
CA LEU A 175 -6.28 23.38 -3.68
C LEU A 175 -6.29 22.53 -4.97
N ALA A 176 -7.14 22.91 -5.92
CA ALA A 176 -7.26 22.21 -7.21
C ALA A 176 -6.27 22.78 -8.22
N ALA A 177 -5.69 21.93 -9.06
CA ALA A 177 -4.89 22.38 -10.20
C ALA A 177 -5.73 23.32 -11.09
N GLY A 178 -5.19 24.49 -11.44
CA GLY A 178 -5.90 25.51 -12.22
C GLY A 178 -6.70 26.54 -11.42
N SER A 179 -6.71 26.47 -10.07
CA SER A 179 -7.30 27.52 -9.22
C SER A 179 -6.40 28.76 -9.05
N ALA A 180 -5.33 28.88 -9.85
CA ALA A 180 -4.52 30.08 -9.89
C ALA A 180 -5.35 31.21 -10.50
N LYS A 181 -5.73 32.20 -9.68
CA LYS A 181 -6.18 33.48 -10.20
C LYS A 181 -5.02 34.10 -10.97
N GLU A 182 -5.26 34.59 -12.19
CA GLU A 182 -4.30 35.45 -12.89
C GLU A 182 -3.95 36.62 -11.96
N LEU A 183 -2.73 36.62 -11.45
CA LEU A 183 -2.23 37.70 -10.62
C LEU A 183 -1.76 38.83 -11.55
N PRO A 184 -2.03 40.10 -11.21
CA PRO A 184 -1.38 41.22 -11.88
C PRO A 184 0.16 41.05 -11.85
N PRO A 185 0.89 41.57 -12.85
CA PRO A 185 2.35 41.48 -12.87
C PRO A 185 2.93 42.05 -11.57
N GLY A 186 3.71 41.24 -10.83
CA GLY A 186 4.46 41.67 -9.65
C GLY A 186 4.00 41.13 -8.28
N VAL A 187 3.08 40.16 -8.21
CA VAL A 187 2.67 39.55 -6.93
C VAL A 187 3.21 38.11 -6.80
N ILE A 188 3.97 37.86 -5.73
CA ILE A 188 4.40 36.53 -5.29
C ILE A 188 3.58 36.18 -4.04
N TRP A 189 2.94 35.00 -4.00
CA TRP A 189 2.43 34.45 -2.75
C TRP A 189 3.42 33.43 -2.16
N VAL A 190 3.77 33.66 -0.90
CA VAL A 190 4.32 32.66 0.02
C VAL A 190 3.16 32.26 0.93
N SER A 191 2.67 31.02 0.85
CA SER A 191 1.71 30.53 1.85
C SER A 191 2.43 29.65 2.87
N VAL A 192 2.48 30.15 4.11
CA VAL A 192 2.64 29.33 5.32
C VAL A 192 1.34 29.49 6.11
N ARG A 193 0.54 28.42 6.15
CA ARG A 193 -0.26 27.93 7.30
C ARG A 193 -1.22 26.85 6.83
#